data_AF-A0A2W5ZCT8-F1
#
_entry.id   AF-A0A2W5ZCT8-F1
#
_cell.length_a   1.000
_cell.length_b   1.000
_cell.length_c   1.000
_cell.angle_alpha   90.00
_cell.angle_beta   90.00
_cell.angle_gamma   90.00
#
_symmetry.space_group_name_H-M   'P 1'
#
loop_
_entity.id
_entity.type
_entity.pdbx_description
1 polymer ?
#
loop_
_entity_poly.entity_id
_entity_poly.type
_entity_poly.pdbx_seq_one_letter_code
_entity_poly.pdbx_strand_id
1 'polypeptide(L)'
;MAARFAILSRVLVSLRGGFVCAGFLLALGPAVAGNAPERSVSASRQFIVYGTDLRVRGVICDLAEKAKSDLLRLLDQRDQWTTPIVINAQFPQANLPEAPSAALNFSQTGFGLKLQLDLTIASDVSGPEVRRELLRAIVLELMYRRHSDVRAGTAYSSPPDWFVDGISAQPSDFEQAPVTDLLVAPVAAGKIVPLEEFLHQRPGLLEASGRALYRAYAFALVDLLVHAPDGPHRLSKFISDFAAASTDPLADLRTHFPELFGVDGNAERSWTTQVARLSVPRPYQLLGAAETERMLEATLHFKITGSTSDKTYQLREFADFPRRPKAKIVFDALTYDLNALATRANPIYRPIIFEYAKITARLAADKRNGIAARLQRLAAMRQTVAKQMRGIDDYMNWFEATKSRGPSGAFTDYLKAAEAAARPEQSRRDAISVYLDVLESQFQD
;
A
#
# COMPACT_ATOMS: atom_id res chain seq x y z
N MET A 1 77.50 8.71 -25.32
CA MET A 1 77.55 8.30 -26.75
C MET A 1 76.50 9.08 -27.54
N ALA A 2 76.45 8.92 -28.88
CA ALA A 2 75.64 9.66 -29.86
C ALA A 2 74.20 10.02 -29.40
N ALA A 3 73.61 11.22 -29.66
CA ALA A 3 73.39 11.93 -30.94
C ALA A 3 72.44 11.16 -31.89
N ARG A 4 71.45 11.72 -32.61
CA ARG A 4 70.96 13.10 -32.97
C ARG A 4 69.41 13.01 -33.12
N PHE A 5 68.56 14.01 -33.40
CA PHE A 5 68.60 15.42 -33.89
C PHE A 5 67.61 16.29 -33.06
N ALA A 6 67.74 17.62 -32.94
CA ALA A 6 67.18 18.71 -33.78
C ALA A 6 65.69 18.57 -34.18
N ILE A 7 64.72 19.40 -33.74
CA ILE A 7 64.56 20.89 -33.74
C ILE A 7 64.13 21.45 -35.11
N LEU A 8 62.90 22.00 -35.19
CA LEU A 8 62.67 23.43 -35.43
C LEU A 8 61.23 23.87 -35.11
N SER A 9 61.07 25.14 -34.76
CA SER A 9 59.79 25.83 -34.48
C SER A 9 59.72 27.12 -35.33
N ARG A 10 58.71 27.99 -35.09
CA ARG A 10 58.38 29.27 -35.80
C ARG A 10 57.38 29.12 -36.97
N VAL A 11 56.50 30.09 -37.28
CA VAL A 11 56.10 31.34 -36.58
C VAL A 11 54.67 31.75 -36.99
N LEU A 12 54.02 32.62 -36.20
CA LEU A 12 52.74 33.26 -36.57
C LEU A 12 52.85 34.11 -37.85
N VAL A 13 51.85 34.01 -38.74
CA VAL A 13 51.30 35.18 -39.44
C VAL A 13 49.78 35.10 -39.39
N SER A 14 49.13 36.21 -39.05
CA SER A 14 47.68 36.41 -39.17
C SER A 14 47.40 37.27 -40.40
N LEU A 15 46.42 36.90 -41.22
CA LEU A 15 45.83 37.83 -42.20
C LEU A 15 44.32 37.60 -42.36
N ARG A 16 43.62 38.63 -42.81
CA ARG A 16 42.15 38.75 -42.76
C ARG A 16 41.47 38.36 -44.07
N GLY A 17 40.28 37.77 -43.95
CA GLY A 17 39.12 38.11 -44.79
C GLY A 17 38.84 37.22 -46.00
N GLY A 18 37.57 37.19 -46.41
CA GLY A 18 37.08 36.52 -47.62
C GLY A 18 35.93 35.53 -47.37
N PHE A 19 34.70 35.97 -47.61
CA PHE A 19 33.53 35.08 -47.72
C PHE A 19 33.59 34.30 -49.05
N VAL A 20 33.42 32.98 -49.01
CA VAL A 20 32.75 32.21 -50.07
C VAL A 20 31.90 31.11 -49.43
N CYS A 21 30.59 31.22 -49.52
CA CYS A 21 29.68 30.13 -49.12
C CYS A 21 29.51 29.14 -50.29
N ALA A 22 30.29 28.06 -50.29
CA ALA A 22 30.05 26.92 -51.17
C ALA A 22 29.00 25.98 -50.54
N GLY A 23 27.76 26.06 -51.02
CA GLY A 23 26.64 25.28 -50.47
C GLY A 23 26.74 23.79 -50.84
N PHE A 24 26.94 22.93 -49.85
CA PHE A 24 26.94 21.47 -50.06
C PHE A 24 25.52 20.92 -49.94
N LEU A 25 24.82 20.81 -51.08
CA LEU A 25 23.46 20.26 -51.18
C LEU A 25 23.48 18.74 -50.98
N LEU A 26 23.50 18.30 -49.72
CA LEU A 26 23.14 16.93 -49.37
C LEU A 26 21.64 16.72 -49.60
N ALA A 27 21.32 15.86 -50.56
CA ALA A 27 19.95 15.53 -50.90
C ALA A 27 19.27 14.76 -49.74
N LEU A 28 18.47 15.48 -48.95
CA LEU A 28 17.50 14.88 -48.04
C LEU A 28 16.42 14.17 -48.86
N GLY A 29 16.65 12.90 -49.17
CA GLY A 29 15.56 11.99 -49.50
C GLY A 29 14.54 11.98 -48.35
N PRO A 30 13.24 11.75 -48.62
CA PRO A 30 12.21 11.80 -47.59
C PRO A 30 12.40 10.63 -46.61
N ALA A 31 13.12 10.89 -45.52
CA ALA A 31 13.07 10.04 -44.35
C ALA A 31 11.59 9.95 -43.94
N VAL A 32 11.02 8.74 -43.96
CA VAL A 32 9.65 8.51 -43.54
C VAL A 32 9.54 8.96 -42.08
N ALA A 33 8.86 10.09 -41.87
CA ALA A 33 8.62 10.65 -40.56
C ALA A 33 7.59 9.77 -39.84
N GLY A 34 8.03 8.62 -39.34
CA GLY A 34 7.32 7.90 -38.30
C GLY A 34 7.13 8.87 -37.13
N ASN A 35 5.88 9.22 -36.83
CA ASN A 35 5.56 10.21 -35.81
C ASN A 35 6.32 9.88 -34.52
N ALA A 36 7.11 10.83 -34.03
CA ALA A 36 7.86 10.65 -32.79
C ALA A 36 6.87 10.25 -31.68
N PRO A 37 7.11 9.14 -30.96
CA PRO A 37 6.10 8.55 -30.09
C PRO A 37 5.65 9.56 -29.04
N GLU A 38 4.34 9.74 -28.92
CA GLU A 38 3.76 10.75 -28.03
C GLU A 38 4.24 10.54 -26.60
N ARG A 39 4.66 11.63 -25.95
CA ARG A 39 5.21 11.60 -24.60
C ARG A 39 4.76 12.76 -23.74
N SER A 40 4.68 12.49 -22.45
CA SER A 40 4.63 13.49 -21.38
C SER A 40 5.92 13.41 -20.56
N VAL A 41 6.33 14.52 -19.97
CA VAL A 41 7.49 14.59 -19.05
C VAL A 41 6.98 15.16 -17.73
N SER A 42 7.36 14.52 -16.62
CA SER A 42 6.88 14.90 -15.29
C SER A 42 7.51 16.20 -14.76
N ALA A 43 6.97 16.73 -13.66
CA ALA A 43 7.39 18.02 -13.10
C ALA A 43 8.88 18.09 -12.70
N SER A 44 9.41 17.02 -12.09
CA SER A 44 10.84 16.88 -11.76
C SER A 44 11.71 16.52 -12.97
N ARG A 45 11.10 16.18 -14.11
CA ARG A 45 11.71 15.66 -15.35
C ARG A 45 12.36 14.28 -15.24
N GLN A 46 12.24 13.59 -14.10
CA GLN A 46 12.75 12.23 -13.95
C GLN A 46 11.96 11.23 -14.78
N PHE A 47 10.63 11.37 -14.83
CA PHE A 47 9.75 10.41 -15.51
C PHE A 47 9.38 10.89 -16.92
N ILE A 48 9.64 10.03 -17.90
CA ILE A 48 9.33 10.28 -19.32
C ILE A 48 8.33 9.21 -19.76
N VAL A 49 7.05 9.56 -19.82
CA VAL A 49 5.96 8.63 -20.12
C VAL A 49 5.62 8.69 -21.61
N TYR A 50 5.88 7.62 -22.36
CA TYR A 50 5.38 7.39 -23.71
C TYR A 50 4.04 6.65 -23.67
N GLY A 51 3.20 6.86 -24.67
CA GLY A 51 1.90 6.16 -24.82
C GLY A 51 0.92 6.97 -25.67
N THR A 52 -0.21 6.40 -26.07
CA THR A 52 -1.14 7.06 -27.02
C THR A 52 -2.16 8.01 -26.37
N ASP A 53 -2.53 7.82 -25.10
CA ASP A 53 -3.54 8.66 -24.42
C ASP A 53 -2.88 9.70 -23.49
N LEU A 54 -3.10 10.99 -23.78
CA LEU A 54 -2.56 12.11 -23.02
C LEU A 54 -3.00 12.14 -21.54
N ARG A 55 -4.22 11.70 -21.22
CA ARG A 55 -4.73 11.64 -19.83
C ARG A 55 -4.04 10.52 -19.07
N VAL A 56 -3.90 9.35 -19.68
CA VAL A 56 -3.16 8.20 -19.09
C VAL A 56 -1.71 8.60 -18.83
N ARG A 57 -1.04 9.24 -19.80
CA ARG A 57 0.32 9.77 -19.59
C ARG A 57 0.39 10.77 -18.43
N GLY A 58 -0.62 11.65 -18.30
CA GLY A 58 -0.72 12.62 -17.19
C GLY A 58 -0.87 11.95 -15.82
N VAL A 59 -1.84 11.04 -15.68
CA VAL A 59 -2.09 10.30 -14.42
C VAL A 59 -0.85 9.49 -14.00
N ILE A 60 -0.13 8.89 -14.95
CA ILE A 60 1.12 8.16 -14.66
C ILE A 60 2.22 9.13 -14.20
N CYS A 61 2.37 10.31 -14.80
CA CYS A 61 3.29 11.34 -14.31
C CYS A 61 2.96 11.76 -12.87
N ASP A 62 1.69 12.06 -12.57
CA ASP A 62 1.25 12.52 -11.25
C ASP A 62 1.42 11.43 -10.18
N LEU A 63 1.10 10.18 -10.51
CA LEU A 63 1.30 9.02 -9.62
C LEU A 63 2.78 8.76 -9.35
N ALA A 64 3.65 8.89 -10.37
CA ALA A 64 5.10 8.69 -10.22
C ALA A 64 5.75 9.79 -9.36
N GLU A 65 5.39 11.06 -9.57
CA GLU A 65 5.88 12.15 -8.72
C GLU A 65 5.36 12.06 -7.28
N LYS A 66 4.12 11.61 -7.08
CA LYS A 66 3.58 11.36 -5.74
C LYS A 66 4.31 10.21 -5.04
N ALA A 67 4.44 9.06 -5.71
CA ALA A 67 5.14 7.90 -5.19
C ALA A 67 6.60 8.22 -4.81
N LYS A 68 7.29 9.01 -5.64
CA LYS A 68 8.62 9.53 -5.31
C LYS A 68 8.59 10.47 -4.11
N SER A 69 7.68 11.44 -4.09
CA SER A 69 7.58 12.43 -3.00
C SER A 69 7.29 11.78 -1.65
N ASP A 70 6.47 10.74 -1.63
CA ASP A 70 6.20 9.95 -0.42
C ASP A 70 7.45 9.18 0.03
N LEU A 71 8.14 8.51 -0.88
CA LEU A 71 9.36 7.74 -0.57
C LEU A 71 10.53 8.63 -0.12
N LEU A 72 10.76 9.76 -0.79
CA LEU A 72 11.81 10.72 -0.38
C LEU A 72 11.51 11.33 1.00
N ARG A 73 10.23 11.61 1.31
CA ARG A 73 9.80 12.06 2.65
C ARG A 73 10.02 10.99 3.72
N LEU A 74 9.78 9.71 3.40
CA LEU A 74 10.03 8.58 4.30
C LEU A 74 11.53 8.37 4.60
N LEU A 75 12.40 8.73 3.65
CA LEU A 75 13.87 8.60 3.76
C LEU A 75 14.59 9.88 4.21
N ASP A 76 13.85 10.95 4.54
CA ASP A 76 14.34 12.32 4.77
C ASP A 76 15.33 12.82 3.69
N GLN A 77 15.10 12.40 2.43
CA GLN A 77 15.93 12.76 1.29
C GLN A 77 15.37 13.94 0.50
N ARG A 78 16.28 14.75 -0.07
CA ARG A 78 15.96 15.72 -1.11
C ARG A 78 15.93 15.04 -2.48
N ASP A 79 15.10 15.55 -3.38
CA ASP A 79 15.08 15.06 -4.76
C ASP A 79 16.40 15.40 -5.47
N GLN A 80 17.17 14.36 -5.76
CA GLN A 80 18.52 14.41 -6.34
C GLN A 80 18.73 13.21 -7.29
N TRP A 81 17.71 12.89 -8.09
CA TRP A 81 17.78 11.84 -9.08
C TRP A 81 18.88 12.10 -10.12
N THR A 82 19.54 11.05 -10.60
CA THR A 82 20.56 11.15 -11.66
C THR A 82 20.15 10.42 -12.94
N THR A 83 19.37 9.34 -12.81
CA THR A 83 18.93 8.51 -13.94
C THR A 83 17.44 8.76 -14.24
N PRO A 84 17.06 9.11 -15.49
CA PRO A 84 15.66 9.23 -15.86
C PRO A 84 15.01 7.84 -15.98
N ILE A 85 13.73 7.77 -15.61
CA ILE A 85 12.90 6.57 -15.69
C ILE A 85 11.96 6.73 -16.89
N VAL A 86 12.18 5.93 -17.93
CA VAL A 86 11.30 5.86 -19.09
C VAL A 86 10.13 4.95 -18.75
N ILE A 87 8.90 5.38 -19.05
CA ILE A 87 7.69 4.58 -18.84
C ILE A 87 6.97 4.45 -20.18
N ASN A 88 6.67 3.23 -20.63
CA ASN A 88 5.95 2.99 -21.88
C ASN A 88 4.56 2.45 -21.56
N ALA A 89 3.55 3.33 -21.55
CA ALA A 89 2.14 2.96 -21.37
C ALA A 89 1.54 2.51 -22.71
N GLN A 90 1.25 1.21 -22.83
CA GLN A 90 0.67 0.59 -24.01
C GLN A 90 -0.68 -0.04 -23.67
N PHE A 91 -1.67 0.06 -24.54
CA PHE A 91 -2.92 -0.70 -24.40
C PHE A 91 -2.75 -2.12 -24.96
N PRO A 92 -3.45 -3.15 -24.44
CA PRO A 92 -3.47 -4.48 -25.01
C PRO A 92 -3.79 -4.49 -26.52
N GLN A 93 -3.09 -5.30 -27.29
CA GLN A 93 -3.30 -5.44 -28.74
C GLN A 93 -3.64 -6.90 -29.07
N ALA A 94 -4.79 -7.12 -29.72
CA ALA A 94 -5.34 -8.45 -29.96
C ALA A 94 -4.48 -9.38 -30.86
N ASN A 95 -3.39 -8.88 -31.44
CA ASN A 95 -2.48 -9.60 -32.33
C ASN A 95 -1.05 -9.74 -31.78
N LEU A 96 -0.80 -9.33 -30.53
CA LEU A 96 0.50 -9.51 -29.86
C LEU A 96 0.40 -10.60 -28.77
N PRO A 97 1.53 -11.24 -28.38
CA PRO A 97 1.57 -12.10 -27.20
C PRO A 97 1.07 -11.35 -25.95
N GLU A 98 0.45 -12.08 -25.03
CA GLU A 98 -0.03 -11.55 -23.75
C GLU A 98 1.15 -11.04 -22.91
N ALA A 99 1.38 -9.73 -22.96
CA ALA A 99 2.43 -9.06 -22.21
C ALA A 99 2.02 -8.93 -20.73
N PRO A 100 2.96 -9.02 -19.78
CA PRO A 100 2.65 -8.77 -18.38
C PRO A 100 2.10 -7.36 -18.17
N SER A 101 1.22 -7.19 -17.18
CA SER A 101 0.58 -5.91 -16.83
C SER A 101 1.62 -4.81 -16.52
N ALA A 102 2.79 -5.21 -15.99
CA ALA A 102 3.97 -4.39 -15.88
C ALA A 102 5.24 -5.23 -16.08
N ALA A 103 6.24 -4.69 -16.78
CA ALA A 103 7.59 -5.25 -16.90
C ALA A 103 8.64 -4.17 -16.67
N LEU A 104 9.52 -4.36 -15.67
CA LEU A 104 10.60 -3.43 -15.36
C LEU A 104 11.91 -3.89 -16.00
N ASN A 105 12.26 -3.26 -17.12
CA ASN A 105 13.45 -3.50 -17.91
C ASN A 105 14.60 -2.57 -17.46
N PHE A 106 15.53 -3.11 -16.67
CA PHE A 106 16.81 -2.45 -16.38
C PHE A 106 17.82 -2.77 -17.48
N SER A 107 18.49 -1.75 -18.02
CA SER A 107 19.60 -1.93 -18.95
C SER A 107 20.71 -0.89 -18.75
N GLN A 108 21.90 -1.15 -19.27
CA GLN A 108 22.97 -0.15 -19.37
C GLN A 108 23.36 -0.01 -20.84
N THR A 109 23.53 1.24 -21.27
CA THR A 109 23.87 1.63 -22.63
C THR A 109 25.24 2.32 -22.65
N GLY A 110 25.78 2.59 -23.83
CA GLY A 110 26.98 3.44 -23.97
C GLY A 110 26.81 4.88 -23.47
N PHE A 111 25.59 5.28 -23.10
CA PHE A 111 25.26 6.59 -22.52
C PHE A 111 24.90 6.51 -21.02
N GLY A 112 25.11 5.36 -20.38
CA GLY A 112 24.83 5.14 -18.96
C GLY A 112 23.64 4.21 -18.70
N LEU A 113 23.19 4.18 -17.45
CA LEU A 113 22.06 3.38 -16.97
C LEU A 113 20.75 3.83 -17.63
N LYS A 114 19.88 2.88 -17.96
CA LYS A 114 18.55 3.12 -18.52
C LYS A 114 17.52 2.26 -17.79
N LEU A 115 16.68 2.93 -17.02
CA LEU A 115 15.48 2.39 -16.39
C LEU A 115 14.30 2.52 -17.38
N GLN A 116 13.66 1.40 -17.73
CA GLN A 116 12.45 1.37 -18.55
C GLN A 116 11.37 0.54 -17.86
N LEU A 117 10.20 1.12 -17.59
CA LEU A 117 9.02 0.43 -17.09
C LEU A 117 7.98 0.35 -18.20
N ASP A 118 7.78 -0.84 -18.76
CA ASP A 118 6.73 -1.10 -19.73
C ASP A 118 5.44 -1.45 -18.99
N LEU A 119 4.36 -0.71 -19.24
CA LEU A 119 3.06 -0.87 -18.58
C LEU A 119 1.98 -1.21 -19.61
N THR A 120 1.34 -2.36 -19.43
CA THR A 120 0.21 -2.79 -20.26
C THR A 120 -1.08 -2.30 -19.62
N ILE A 121 -1.56 -1.14 -20.04
CA ILE A 121 -2.76 -0.46 -19.53
C ILE A 121 -4.02 -1.16 -20.04
N ALA A 122 -4.32 -2.31 -19.45
CA ALA A 122 -5.57 -3.03 -19.60
C ALA A 122 -6.67 -2.45 -18.67
N SER A 123 -7.92 -2.81 -18.91
CA SER A 123 -9.09 -2.32 -18.14
C SER A 123 -9.16 -2.81 -16.70
N ASP A 124 -8.30 -3.76 -16.33
CA ASP A 124 -8.24 -4.42 -15.03
C ASP A 124 -7.00 -4.02 -14.19
N VAL A 125 -6.09 -3.20 -14.73
CA VAL A 125 -4.88 -2.75 -14.03
C VAL A 125 -5.22 -1.93 -12.79
N SER A 126 -4.75 -2.37 -11.61
CA SER A 126 -4.99 -1.62 -10.37
C SER A 126 -3.98 -0.48 -10.16
N GLY A 127 -4.46 0.64 -9.60
CA GLY A 127 -3.60 1.76 -9.19
C GLY A 127 -2.48 1.36 -8.22
N PRO A 128 -2.74 0.52 -7.20
CA PRO A 128 -1.70 0.01 -6.30
C PRO A 128 -0.59 -0.80 -7.00
N GLU A 129 -0.91 -1.60 -8.02
CA GLU A 129 0.10 -2.35 -8.78
C GLU A 129 0.98 -1.42 -9.64
N VAL A 130 0.40 -0.39 -10.25
CA VAL A 130 1.19 0.64 -10.96
C VAL A 130 2.05 1.43 -9.97
N ARG A 131 1.52 1.80 -8.79
CA ARG A 131 2.30 2.45 -7.73
C ARG A 131 3.47 1.57 -7.27
N ARG A 132 3.26 0.26 -7.12
CA ARG A 132 4.29 -0.72 -6.73
C ARG A 132 5.47 -0.77 -7.69
N GLU A 133 5.22 -0.89 -9.00
CA GLU A 133 6.31 -1.01 -9.97
C GLU A 133 6.97 0.35 -10.30
N LEU A 134 6.25 1.46 -10.14
CA LEU A 134 6.86 2.80 -10.09
C LEU A 134 7.81 2.92 -8.89
N LEU A 135 7.40 2.48 -7.69
CA LEU A 135 8.25 2.46 -6.51
C LEU A 135 9.45 1.53 -6.70
N ARG A 136 9.30 0.35 -7.31
CA ARG A 136 10.42 -0.53 -7.68
C ARG A 136 11.43 0.17 -8.59
N ALA A 137 10.96 0.91 -9.61
CA ALA A 137 11.82 1.67 -10.51
C ALA A 137 12.57 2.82 -9.80
N ILE A 138 11.91 3.52 -8.87
CA ILE A 138 12.52 4.59 -8.06
C ILE A 138 13.55 4.01 -7.08
N VAL A 139 13.28 2.85 -6.46
CA VAL A 139 14.24 2.18 -5.57
C VAL A 139 15.45 1.66 -6.36
N LEU A 140 15.27 1.14 -7.58
CA LEU A 140 16.40 0.80 -8.47
C LEU A 140 17.22 2.04 -8.86
N GLU A 141 16.60 3.21 -9.06
CA GLU A 141 17.34 4.45 -9.24
C GLU A 141 18.16 4.79 -8.00
N LEU A 142 17.57 4.73 -6.80
CA LEU A 142 18.28 4.96 -5.53
C LEU A 142 19.47 4.00 -5.32
N MET A 143 19.28 2.70 -5.57
CA MET A 143 20.31 1.65 -5.49
C MET A 143 21.51 1.97 -6.38
N TYR A 144 21.25 2.32 -7.64
CA TYR A 144 22.31 2.51 -8.64
C TYR A 144 22.72 3.98 -8.87
N ARG A 145 22.13 4.96 -8.16
CA ARG A 145 22.37 6.42 -8.31
C ARG A 145 23.85 6.82 -8.26
N ARG A 146 24.66 6.09 -7.47
CA ARG A 146 26.10 6.31 -7.26
C ARG A 146 27.00 5.28 -7.96
N HIS A 147 26.42 4.33 -8.69
CA HIS A 147 27.11 3.20 -9.29
C HIS A 147 27.39 3.44 -10.78
N SER A 148 28.47 4.16 -11.10
CA SER A 148 28.93 4.39 -12.47
C SER A 148 29.49 3.14 -13.15
N ASP A 149 30.06 2.22 -12.37
CA ASP A 149 31.01 1.20 -12.85
C ASP A 149 30.36 -0.17 -13.10
N VAL A 150 29.03 -0.21 -13.26
CA VAL A 150 28.34 -1.40 -13.75
C VAL A 150 28.88 -1.78 -15.14
N ARG A 151 28.96 -3.08 -15.44
CA ARG A 151 29.40 -3.55 -16.76
C ARG A 151 28.19 -3.88 -17.64
N ALA A 152 28.21 -3.43 -18.89
CA ALA A 152 27.18 -3.79 -19.85
C ALA A 152 27.06 -5.32 -19.96
N GLY A 153 25.87 -5.85 -19.61
CA GLY A 153 25.61 -7.29 -19.57
C GLY A 153 25.66 -7.96 -18.19
N THR A 154 26.01 -7.27 -17.09
CA THR A 154 25.75 -7.82 -15.75
C THR A 154 24.25 -7.83 -15.44
N ALA A 155 23.78 -8.91 -14.82
CA ALA A 155 22.44 -8.97 -14.26
C ALA A 155 22.32 -8.05 -13.02
N TYR A 156 21.16 -7.42 -12.86
CA TYR A 156 20.89 -6.47 -11.78
C TYR A 156 20.19 -7.16 -10.62
N SER A 157 20.57 -6.82 -9.39
CA SER A 157 19.78 -7.18 -8.21
C SER A 157 18.52 -6.32 -8.17
N SER A 158 17.36 -6.96 -8.10
CA SER A 158 16.11 -6.27 -7.79
C SER A 158 16.04 -5.93 -6.31
N PRO A 159 15.39 -4.82 -5.90
CA PRO A 159 15.14 -4.54 -4.50
C PRO A 159 14.28 -5.65 -3.86
N PRO A 160 14.48 -5.95 -2.56
CA PRO A 160 13.69 -6.96 -1.86
C PRO A 160 12.19 -6.68 -1.93
N ASP A 161 11.38 -7.71 -2.22
CA ASP A 161 9.92 -7.54 -2.34
C ASP A 161 9.28 -7.03 -1.04
N TRP A 162 9.77 -7.43 0.14
CA TRP A 162 9.26 -6.90 1.42
C TRP A 162 9.46 -5.38 1.53
N PHE A 163 10.53 -4.83 0.94
CA PHE A 163 10.76 -3.39 0.97
C PHE A 163 9.81 -2.68 0.01
N VAL A 164 9.69 -3.17 -1.23
CA VAL A 164 8.80 -2.62 -2.26
C VAL A 164 7.33 -2.70 -1.82
N ASP A 165 6.88 -3.84 -1.29
CA ASP A 165 5.51 -4.01 -0.79
C ASP A 165 5.27 -3.15 0.46
N GLY A 166 6.25 -3.04 1.36
CA GLY A 166 6.11 -2.27 2.61
C GLY A 166 6.08 -0.75 2.43
N ILE A 167 6.75 -0.21 1.40
CA ILE A 167 6.58 1.20 0.98
C ILE A 167 5.31 1.41 0.15
N SER A 168 4.89 0.40 -0.63
CA SER A 168 3.65 0.46 -1.42
C SER A 168 2.39 0.43 -0.55
N ALA A 169 2.42 -0.34 0.54
CA ALA A 169 1.35 -0.48 1.53
C ALA A 169 1.30 0.64 2.58
N GLN A 170 2.19 1.65 2.49
CA GLN A 170 2.04 2.87 3.30
C GLN A 170 0.72 3.56 2.96
N PRO A 171 -0.13 3.91 3.95
CA PRO A 171 -1.45 4.49 3.71
C PRO A 171 -1.30 5.82 2.96
N SER A 172 -1.72 5.82 1.70
CA SER A 172 -1.80 7.02 0.86
C SER A 172 -3.15 7.71 1.07
N ASP A 173 -3.35 8.90 0.50
CA ASP A 173 -4.67 9.56 0.48
C ASP A 173 -5.76 8.72 -0.24
N PHE A 174 -5.35 7.65 -0.95
CA PHE A 174 -6.22 6.64 -1.55
C PHE A 174 -5.98 5.27 -0.87
N GLU A 175 -6.79 4.92 0.12
CA GLU A 175 -7.57 3.67 0.23
C GLU A 175 -8.32 3.56 1.59
N GLN A 176 -9.44 2.82 1.61
CA GLN A 176 -10.29 2.62 2.79
C GLN A 176 -10.23 1.18 3.32
N ALA A 177 -9.04 0.75 3.75
CA ALA A 177 -8.86 -0.29 4.76
C ALA A 177 -7.43 -0.16 5.33
N PRO A 178 -7.21 -0.20 6.65
CA PRO A 178 -5.86 -0.35 7.16
C PRO A 178 -5.31 -1.72 6.74
N VAL A 179 -4.22 -1.75 5.97
CA VAL A 179 -3.52 -3.01 5.63
C VAL A 179 -3.12 -3.78 6.91
N THR A 180 -2.95 -3.06 8.01
CA THR A 180 -2.72 -3.58 9.37
C THR A 180 -3.86 -4.40 9.96
N ASP A 181 -5.10 -4.29 9.47
CA ASP A 181 -6.23 -5.08 9.98
C ASP A 181 -6.04 -6.59 9.71
N LEU A 182 -5.27 -6.94 8.67
CA LEU A 182 -4.86 -8.32 8.38
C LEU A 182 -3.94 -8.90 9.48
N LEU A 183 -3.30 -8.07 10.30
CA LEU A 183 -2.46 -8.50 11.43
C LEU A 183 -3.27 -8.88 12.67
N VAL A 184 -4.56 -8.51 12.74
CA VAL A 184 -5.42 -8.76 13.92
C VAL A 184 -5.56 -10.25 14.22
N ALA A 185 -5.83 -11.08 13.20
CA ALA A 185 -6.02 -12.52 13.41
C ALA A 185 -4.71 -13.26 13.78
N PRO A 186 -3.56 -13.06 13.10
CA PRO A 186 -2.27 -13.59 13.54
C PRO A 186 -1.89 -13.21 14.97
N VAL A 187 -2.06 -11.94 15.36
CA VAL A 187 -1.75 -11.46 16.72
C VAL A 187 -2.69 -12.07 17.76
N ALA A 188 -4.00 -12.08 17.50
CA ALA A 188 -4.99 -12.67 18.41
C ALA A 188 -4.81 -14.19 18.59
N ALA A 189 -4.30 -14.89 17.57
CA ALA A 189 -3.97 -16.32 17.64
C ALA A 189 -2.61 -16.62 18.28
N GLY A 190 -1.78 -15.61 18.58
CA GLY A 190 -0.39 -15.78 19.01
C GLY A 190 0.51 -16.38 17.91
N LYS A 191 0.11 -16.30 16.65
CA LYS A 191 0.78 -16.87 15.47
C LYS A 191 1.36 -15.77 14.57
N ILE A 192 2.20 -14.92 15.15
CA ILE A 192 3.01 -13.97 14.39
C ILE A 192 4.12 -14.77 13.67
N VAL A 193 4.32 -14.52 12.38
CA VAL A 193 5.41 -15.12 11.60
C VAL A 193 6.74 -14.57 12.12
N PRO A 194 7.75 -15.39 12.47
CA PRO A 194 9.06 -14.91 12.91
C PRO A 194 9.75 -14.01 11.88
N LEU A 195 10.54 -13.03 12.33
CA LEU A 195 11.19 -12.06 11.44
C LEU A 195 12.10 -12.75 10.40
N GLU A 196 12.88 -13.75 10.84
CA GLU A 196 13.77 -14.51 9.96
C GLU A 196 12.99 -15.34 8.92
N GLU A 197 11.86 -15.93 9.29
CA GLU A 197 11.00 -16.66 8.35
C GLU A 197 10.39 -15.71 7.32
N PHE A 198 9.83 -14.58 7.77
CA PHE A 198 9.22 -13.56 6.92
C PHE A 198 10.21 -13.00 5.87
N LEU A 199 11.46 -12.72 6.27
CA LEU A 199 12.49 -12.21 5.36
C LEU A 199 12.86 -13.17 4.22
N HIS A 200 12.65 -14.48 4.41
CA HIS A 200 12.90 -15.51 3.40
C HIS A 200 11.65 -15.87 2.56
N GLN A 201 10.46 -15.36 2.91
CA GLN A 201 9.23 -15.61 2.14
C GLN A 201 9.27 -14.94 0.75
N ARG A 202 8.87 -15.70 -0.27
CA ARG A 202 8.83 -15.26 -1.68
C ARG A 202 7.37 -14.98 -2.08
N PRO A 203 6.92 -13.71 -2.17
CA PRO A 203 5.50 -13.41 -2.40
C PRO A 203 4.97 -13.86 -3.75
N GLY A 204 5.84 -14.05 -4.76
CA GLY A 204 5.47 -14.67 -6.04
C GLY A 204 5.07 -16.15 -5.96
N LEU A 205 5.26 -16.82 -4.81
CA LEU A 205 4.80 -18.18 -4.53
C LEU A 205 3.57 -18.21 -3.60
N LEU A 206 3.04 -17.05 -3.19
CA LEU A 206 1.91 -16.94 -2.27
C LEU A 206 0.59 -16.70 -3.00
N GLU A 207 -0.47 -17.33 -2.51
CA GLU A 207 -1.85 -17.06 -2.93
C GLU A 207 -2.28 -15.62 -2.64
N ALA A 208 -3.46 -15.19 -3.13
CA ALA A 208 -3.93 -13.81 -2.98
C ALA A 208 -4.04 -13.37 -1.50
N SER A 209 -4.56 -14.24 -0.64
CA SER A 209 -4.65 -14.04 0.81
C SER A 209 -3.26 -13.95 1.48
N GLY A 210 -2.35 -14.87 1.13
CA GLY A 210 -0.97 -14.87 1.59
C GLY A 210 -0.20 -13.61 1.17
N ARG A 211 -0.37 -13.15 -0.08
CA ARG A 211 0.20 -11.88 -0.56
C ARG A 211 -0.36 -10.66 0.15
N ALA A 212 -1.64 -10.64 0.50
CA ALA A 212 -2.23 -9.56 1.28
C ALA A 212 -1.63 -9.50 2.70
N LEU A 213 -1.48 -10.64 3.38
CA LEU A 213 -0.85 -10.71 4.69
C LEU A 213 0.67 -10.40 4.63
N TYR A 214 1.37 -10.84 3.59
CA TYR A 214 2.77 -10.49 3.34
C TYR A 214 2.95 -8.97 3.23
N ARG A 215 2.08 -8.27 2.49
CA ARG A 215 2.07 -6.79 2.40
C ARG A 215 1.87 -6.12 3.76
N ALA A 216 1.08 -6.71 4.66
CA ALA A 216 0.90 -6.19 6.01
C ALA A 216 2.13 -6.38 6.91
N TYR A 217 2.80 -7.52 6.82
CA TYR A 217 4.09 -7.75 7.49
C TYR A 217 5.22 -6.88 6.91
N ALA A 218 5.24 -6.70 5.59
CA ALA A 218 6.14 -5.80 4.88
C ALA A 218 5.97 -4.34 5.33
N PHE A 219 4.73 -3.87 5.43
CA PHE A 219 4.41 -2.56 6.03
C PHE A 219 4.89 -2.46 7.47
N ALA A 220 4.67 -3.50 8.30
CA ALA A 220 5.09 -3.51 9.69
C ALA A 220 6.62 -3.41 9.86
N LEU A 221 7.38 -4.08 8.98
CA LEU A 221 8.84 -4.00 8.97
C LEU A 221 9.33 -2.63 8.50
N VAL A 222 8.73 -2.04 7.46
CA VAL A 222 9.09 -0.68 7.02
C VAL A 222 8.77 0.35 8.12
N ASP A 223 7.61 0.29 8.78
CA ASP A 223 7.28 1.19 9.90
C ASP A 223 8.24 0.98 11.09
N LEU A 224 8.74 -0.25 11.35
CA LEU A 224 9.77 -0.51 12.36
C LEU A 224 11.10 0.19 12.04
N LEU A 225 11.58 0.06 10.80
CA LEU A 225 12.86 0.60 10.37
C LEU A 225 12.84 2.13 10.24
N VAL A 226 11.70 2.72 9.85
CA VAL A 226 11.50 4.19 9.83
C VAL A 226 11.50 4.78 11.24
N HIS A 227 10.88 4.11 12.22
CA HIS A 227 10.80 4.59 13.60
C HIS A 227 12.00 4.17 14.49
N ALA A 228 12.97 3.43 13.95
CA ALA A 228 14.25 3.18 14.62
C ALA A 228 15.06 4.49 14.79
N PRO A 229 15.99 4.60 15.75
CA PRO A 229 16.80 5.80 15.90
C PRO A 229 17.68 6.04 14.66
N ASP A 230 17.57 7.24 14.08
CA ASP A 230 18.14 7.59 12.76
C ASP A 230 17.64 6.72 11.58
N GLY A 231 16.45 6.12 11.73
CA GLY A 231 15.81 5.21 10.78
C GLY A 231 15.81 5.66 9.31
N PRO A 232 15.39 6.90 8.97
CA PRO A 232 15.38 7.39 7.60
C PRO A 232 16.77 7.40 6.94
N HIS A 233 17.81 7.88 7.64
CA HIS A 233 19.19 7.88 7.12
C HIS A 233 19.76 6.45 7.01
N ARG A 234 19.47 5.57 7.98
CA ARG A 234 19.86 4.15 7.93
C ARG A 234 19.22 3.42 6.77
N LEU A 235 17.92 3.62 6.53
CA LEU A 235 17.19 3.10 5.36
C LEU A 235 17.79 3.64 4.06
N SER A 236 18.03 4.95 3.97
CA SER A 236 18.69 5.60 2.84
C SER A 236 20.05 4.96 2.50
N LYS A 237 20.85 4.63 3.52
CA LYS A 237 22.10 3.89 3.34
C LYS A 237 21.85 2.44 2.92
N PHE A 238 20.93 1.73 3.59
CA PHE A 238 20.61 0.33 3.31
C PHE A 238 20.14 0.10 1.87
N ILE A 239 19.32 1.01 1.33
CA ILE A 239 18.90 0.99 -0.07
C ILE A 239 20.07 1.20 -1.02
N SER A 240 21.06 2.02 -0.66
CA SER A 240 22.27 2.21 -1.48
C SER A 240 23.11 0.93 -1.54
N ASP A 241 23.15 0.19 -0.42
CA ASP A 241 23.97 -1.01 -0.25
C ASP A 241 23.24 -2.31 -0.70
N PHE A 242 21.91 -2.28 -0.97
CA PHE A 242 21.13 -3.39 -1.55
C PHE A 242 21.77 -4.01 -2.81
N ALA A 243 22.47 -3.22 -3.61
CA ALA A 243 23.14 -3.71 -4.82
C ALA A 243 24.23 -4.77 -4.51
N ALA A 244 24.76 -4.75 -3.28
CA ALA A 244 25.78 -5.66 -2.76
C ALA A 244 25.28 -6.45 -1.52
N ALA A 245 23.95 -6.56 -1.34
CA ALA A 245 23.33 -7.33 -0.27
C ALA A 245 23.80 -8.80 -0.26
N SER A 246 23.85 -9.40 0.94
CA SER A 246 24.22 -10.79 1.11
C SER A 246 23.05 -11.75 0.91
N THR A 247 23.32 -13.05 0.94
CA THR A 247 22.28 -14.09 0.94
C THR A 247 21.53 -14.19 2.28
N ASP A 248 21.92 -13.43 3.31
CA ASP A 248 21.30 -13.39 4.64
C ASP A 248 20.73 -11.97 4.91
N PRO A 249 19.42 -11.74 4.64
CA PRO A 249 18.78 -10.46 4.90
C PRO A 249 18.79 -10.03 6.38
N LEU A 250 18.95 -10.98 7.32
CA LEU A 250 18.98 -10.73 8.75
C LEU A 250 20.36 -10.23 9.20
N ALA A 251 21.46 -10.74 8.61
CA ALA A 251 22.81 -10.19 8.78
C ALA A 251 22.93 -8.78 8.19
N ASP A 252 22.34 -8.53 7.03
CA ASP A 252 22.32 -7.21 6.40
C ASP A 252 21.54 -6.21 7.27
N LEU A 253 20.32 -6.56 7.71
CA LEU A 253 19.54 -5.73 8.65
C LEU A 253 20.29 -5.47 9.97
N ARG A 254 20.96 -6.48 10.53
CA ARG A 254 21.80 -6.34 11.74
C ARG A 254 22.97 -5.38 11.53
N THR A 255 23.51 -5.29 10.31
CA THR A 255 24.62 -4.40 9.96
C THR A 255 24.18 -2.94 9.86
N HIS A 256 22.95 -2.68 9.37
CA HIS A 256 22.43 -1.31 9.21
C HIS A 256 21.68 -0.78 10.45
N PHE A 257 21.00 -1.67 11.19
CA PHE A 257 20.17 -1.36 12.35
C PHE A 257 20.63 -2.12 13.61
N PRO A 258 21.90 -2.03 14.03
CA PRO A 258 22.46 -2.84 15.12
C PRO A 258 21.71 -2.67 16.45
N GLU A 259 21.07 -1.53 16.67
CA GLU A 259 20.24 -1.25 17.85
C GLU A 259 19.00 -2.16 17.95
N LEU A 260 18.44 -2.61 16.83
CA LEU A 260 17.34 -3.59 16.82
C LEU A 260 17.81 -5.01 17.19
N PHE A 261 19.13 -5.26 17.18
CA PHE A 261 19.76 -6.57 17.41
C PHE A 261 20.79 -6.56 18.58
N GLY A 262 20.80 -5.49 19.38
CA GLY A 262 21.76 -5.29 20.48
C GLY A 262 21.45 -6.12 21.72
N VAL A 263 22.25 -5.97 22.77
CA VAL A 263 22.09 -6.72 24.04
C VAL A 263 20.72 -6.48 24.69
N ASP A 264 20.23 -5.25 24.65
CA ASP A 264 18.88 -4.89 25.11
C ASP A 264 17.79 -5.10 24.03
N GLY A 265 18.21 -5.12 22.75
CA GLY A 265 17.36 -5.17 21.56
C GLY A 265 17.29 -6.56 20.94
N ASN A 266 16.35 -7.39 21.39
CA ASN A 266 15.99 -8.60 20.65
C ASN A 266 15.10 -8.22 19.45
N ALA A 267 15.61 -8.37 18.23
CA ALA A 267 14.90 -8.04 17.00
C ALA A 267 13.52 -8.73 16.87
N GLU A 268 13.41 -9.99 17.30
CA GLU A 268 12.16 -10.75 17.30
C GLU A 268 11.15 -10.17 18.30
N ARG A 269 11.62 -9.64 19.44
CA ARG A 269 10.78 -8.90 20.39
C ARG A 269 10.32 -7.57 19.83
N SER A 270 11.20 -6.81 19.18
CA SER A 270 10.89 -5.55 18.51
C SER A 270 9.86 -5.76 17.38
N TRP A 271 10.05 -6.80 16.58
CA TRP A 271 9.16 -7.26 15.52
C TRP A 271 7.77 -7.63 16.04
N THR A 272 7.68 -8.58 16.97
CA THR A 272 6.39 -9.02 17.54
C THR A 272 5.65 -7.88 18.26
N THR A 273 6.37 -7.01 18.96
CA THR A 273 5.81 -5.79 19.60
C THR A 273 5.25 -4.83 18.56
N GLN A 274 5.95 -4.64 17.44
CA GLN A 274 5.51 -3.76 16.35
C GLN A 274 4.29 -4.31 15.59
N VAL A 275 4.29 -5.60 15.24
CA VAL A 275 3.14 -6.26 14.61
C VAL A 275 1.91 -6.15 15.52
N ALA A 276 2.07 -6.39 16.83
CA ALA A 276 1.00 -6.20 17.81
C ALA A 276 0.55 -4.73 17.90
N ARG A 277 1.48 -3.76 18.00
CA ARG A 277 1.19 -2.30 17.99
C ARG A 277 0.37 -1.87 16.78
N LEU A 278 0.65 -2.41 15.60
CA LEU A 278 -0.05 -2.07 14.36
C LEU A 278 -1.40 -2.77 14.23
N SER A 279 -1.56 -3.98 14.78
CA SER A 279 -2.85 -4.68 14.82
C SER A 279 -3.90 -4.01 15.72
N VAL A 280 -3.50 -3.10 16.63
CA VAL A 280 -4.44 -2.32 17.45
C VAL A 280 -5.04 -1.18 16.61
N PRO A 281 -6.37 -1.12 16.39
CA PRO A 281 -6.99 -0.07 15.59
C PRO A 281 -6.71 1.33 16.18
N ARG A 282 -6.14 2.22 15.37
CA ARG A 282 -5.69 3.54 15.83
C ARG A 282 -6.88 4.36 16.37
N PRO A 283 -6.87 4.83 17.64
CA PRO A 283 -8.04 5.43 18.28
C PRO A 283 -8.48 6.78 17.69
N TYR A 284 -7.65 7.39 16.83
CA TYR A 284 -7.95 8.63 16.11
C TYR A 284 -8.50 8.40 14.69
N GLN A 285 -8.53 7.16 14.18
CA GLN A 285 -9.16 6.85 12.91
C GLN A 285 -10.68 6.86 13.10
N LEU A 286 -11.34 7.87 12.54
CA LEU A 286 -12.79 8.01 12.65
C LEU A 286 -13.47 6.96 11.77
N LEU A 287 -14.37 6.20 12.38
CA LEU A 287 -15.22 5.22 11.71
C LEU A 287 -16.14 5.90 10.70
N GLY A 288 -16.39 5.24 9.59
CA GLY A 288 -17.42 5.60 8.62
C GLY A 288 -18.82 5.60 9.24
N ALA A 289 -19.78 6.23 8.55
CA ALA A 289 -21.16 6.30 9.04
C ALA A 289 -21.82 4.91 9.17
N ALA A 290 -21.64 4.05 8.17
CA ALA A 290 -22.16 2.68 8.17
C ALA A 290 -21.45 1.79 9.21
N GLU A 291 -20.13 1.93 9.35
CA GLU A 291 -19.33 1.20 10.34
C GLU A 291 -19.75 1.58 11.77
N THR A 292 -19.89 2.88 12.04
CA THR A 292 -20.32 3.39 13.35
C THR A 292 -21.69 2.84 13.74
N GLU A 293 -22.64 2.81 12.80
CA GLU A 293 -23.99 2.25 13.02
C GLU A 293 -23.96 0.74 13.23
N ARG A 294 -23.15 0.00 12.45
CA ARG A 294 -22.96 -1.46 12.62
C ARG A 294 -22.35 -1.80 13.98
N MET A 295 -21.32 -1.05 14.40
CA MET A 295 -20.66 -1.25 15.69
C MET A 295 -21.56 -0.84 16.86
N LEU A 296 -22.30 0.25 16.74
CA LEU A 296 -23.31 0.65 17.72
C LEU A 296 -24.39 -0.43 17.88
N GLU A 297 -24.94 -0.96 16.79
CA GLU A 297 -25.94 -2.02 16.88
C GLU A 297 -25.38 -3.32 17.48
N ALA A 298 -24.12 -3.66 17.18
CA ALA A 298 -23.44 -4.79 17.81
C ALA A 298 -23.27 -4.58 19.33
N THR A 299 -22.77 -3.42 19.77
CA THR A 299 -22.64 -3.08 21.21
C THR A 299 -24.00 -3.07 21.92
N LEU A 300 -25.08 -2.69 21.25
CA LEU A 300 -26.43 -2.69 21.83
C LEU A 300 -27.05 -4.08 22.01
N HIS A 301 -26.38 -5.16 21.55
CA HIS A 301 -26.69 -6.55 21.85
C HIS A 301 -25.67 -7.14 22.83
N PHE A 302 -26.12 -7.66 23.97
CA PHE A 302 -25.25 -8.12 25.04
C PHE A 302 -25.87 -9.31 25.79
N LYS A 303 -25.03 -10.15 26.41
CA LYS A 303 -25.49 -11.27 27.23
C LYS A 303 -25.67 -10.86 28.68
N ILE A 304 -26.75 -11.32 29.32
CA ILE A 304 -26.88 -11.28 30.77
C ILE A 304 -27.00 -12.72 31.27
N THR A 305 -26.02 -13.17 32.05
CA THR A 305 -26.00 -14.51 32.65
C THR A 305 -27.15 -14.66 33.64
N GLY A 306 -28.07 -15.57 33.32
CA GLY A 306 -29.18 -15.96 34.18
C GLY A 306 -28.75 -16.89 35.32
N SER A 307 -29.72 -17.52 35.96
CA SER A 307 -29.49 -18.60 36.94
C SER A 307 -29.48 -20.01 36.32
N THR A 308 -29.80 -20.12 35.02
CA THR A 308 -30.01 -21.39 34.31
C THR A 308 -29.42 -21.40 32.90
N SER A 309 -29.23 -20.23 32.27
CA SER A 309 -28.52 -20.06 30.99
C SER A 309 -28.06 -18.61 30.80
N ASP A 310 -27.10 -18.40 29.90
CA ASP A 310 -26.86 -17.08 29.29
C ASP A 310 -28.01 -16.76 28.32
N LYS A 311 -28.62 -15.59 28.45
CA LYS A 311 -29.54 -15.06 27.43
C LYS A 311 -28.97 -13.77 26.85
N THR A 312 -28.95 -13.69 25.52
CA THR A 312 -28.70 -12.44 24.78
C THR A 312 -29.93 -11.54 24.88
N TYR A 313 -29.70 -10.26 25.13
CA TYR A 313 -30.70 -9.19 25.13
C TYR A 313 -30.22 -8.04 24.24
N GLN A 314 -31.17 -7.25 23.75
CA GLN A 314 -30.92 -5.99 23.06
C GLN A 314 -31.38 -4.83 23.94
N LEU A 315 -30.71 -3.67 23.90
CA LEU A 315 -31.02 -2.55 24.83
C LEU A 315 -32.47 -2.05 24.79
N ARG A 316 -33.22 -2.32 23.71
CA ARG A 316 -34.67 -2.01 23.60
C ARG A 316 -35.56 -2.85 24.53
N GLU A 317 -35.10 -4.02 24.97
CA GLU A 317 -35.84 -5.00 25.78
C GLU A 317 -35.75 -4.71 27.29
N PHE A 318 -35.44 -3.47 27.68
CA PHE A 318 -35.07 -3.08 29.05
C PHE A 318 -36.12 -3.33 30.15
N ALA A 319 -37.36 -3.65 29.76
CA ALA A 319 -38.43 -4.09 30.65
C ALA A 319 -38.13 -5.48 31.25
N ASP A 320 -37.57 -6.39 30.44
CA ASP A 320 -37.36 -7.81 30.77
C ASP A 320 -36.03 -8.05 31.51
N PHE A 321 -35.24 -7.00 31.72
CA PHE A 321 -33.90 -7.12 32.29
C PHE A 321 -33.92 -7.53 33.77
N PRO A 322 -33.25 -8.62 34.16
CA PRO A 322 -33.29 -9.14 35.53
C PRO A 322 -32.69 -8.16 36.52
N ARG A 323 -33.46 -7.83 37.58
CA ARG A 323 -33.03 -6.92 38.66
C ARG A 323 -32.07 -7.61 39.64
N ARG A 324 -30.89 -8.00 39.15
CA ARG A 324 -29.84 -8.72 39.91
C ARG A 324 -28.52 -7.94 39.88
N PRO A 325 -27.65 -8.04 40.92
CA PRO A 325 -26.36 -7.34 40.94
C PRO A 325 -25.48 -7.62 39.72
N LYS A 326 -25.44 -8.86 39.23
CA LYS A 326 -24.69 -9.23 38.00
C LYS A 326 -25.13 -8.43 36.76
N ALA A 327 -26.39 -8.04 36.65
CA ALA A 327 -26.87 -7.23 35.52
C ALA A 327 -26.35 -5.79 35.56
N LYS A 328 -26.07 -5.24 36.76
CA LYS A 328 -25.47 -3.89 36.89
C LYS A 328 -24.07 -3.85 36.29
N ILE A 329 -23.24 -4.84 36.62
CA ILE A 329 -21.88 -5.00 36.07
C ILE A 329 -21.92 -4.99 34.53
N VAL A 330 -22.90 -5.67 33.92
CA VAL A 330 -23.09 -5.67 32.46
C VAL A 330 -23.47 -4.28 31.93
N PHE A 331 -24.34 -3.53 32.63
CA PHE A 331 -24.68 -2.15 32.23
C PHE A 331 -23.53 -1.16 32.44
N ASP A 332 -22.68 -1.37 33.44
CA ASP A 332 -21.49 -0.54 33.69
C ASP A 332 -20.41 -0.80 32.62
N ALA A 333 -20.15 -2.07 32.28
CA ALA A 333 -19.29 -2.45 31.15
C ALA A 333 -19.82 -1.90 29.81
N LEU A 334 -21.11 -2.08 29.53
CA LEU A 334 -21.75 -1.53 28.33
C LEU A 334 -21.69 0.01 28.28
N THR A 335 -21.69 0.68 29.42
CA THR A 335 -21.48 2.15 29.50
C THR A 335 -20.05 2.52 29.16
N TYR A 336 -19.06 1.73 29.59
CA TYR A 336 -17.65 1.90 29.20
C TYR A 336 -17.48 1.69 27.68
N ASP A 337 -18.00 0.60 27.13
CA ASP A 337 -17.88 0.24 25.71
C ASP A 337 -18.51 1.30 24.78
N LEU A 338 -19.68 1.84 25.14
CA LEU A 338 -20.31 2.93 24.39
C LEU A 338 -19.49 4.22 24.44
N ASN A 339 -18.89 4.57 25.59
CA ASN A 339 -18.01 5.73 25.67
C ASN A 339 -16.69 5.51 24.90
N ALA A 340 -16.14 4.28 24.89
CA ALA A 340 -14.98 3.90 24.10
C ALA A 340 -15.28 3.93 22.59
N LEU A 341 -16.48 3.53 22.17
CA LEU A 341 -16.94 3.67 20.78
C LEU A 341 -17.04 5.16 20.39
N ALA A 342 -17.56 6.01 21.27
CA ALA A 342 -17.77 7.45 21.00
C ALA A 342 -16.49 8.24 20.68
N THR A 343 -15.30 7.77 21.10
CA THR A 343 -14.02 8.43 20.77
C THR A 343 -13.73 8.35 19.27
N ARG A 344 -13.89 7.18 18.66
CA ARG A 344 -13.64 6.89 17.24
C ARG A 344 -14.88 6.95 16.34
N ALA A 345 -16.08 7.00 16.91
CA ALA A 345 -17.33 7.08 16.16
C ALA A 345 -17.39 8.30 15.23
N ASN A 346 -18.07 8.14 14.09
CA ASN A 346 -18.44 9.23 13.19
C ASN A 346 -19.07 10.40 13.99
N PRO A 347 -18.66 11.67 13.75
CA PRO A 347 -19.10 12.81 14.55
C PRO A 347 -20.62 12.97 14.73
N ILE A 348 -21.42 12.60 13.72
CA ILE A 348 -22.89 12.73 13.74
C ILE A 348 -23.52 11.71 14.70
N TYR A 349 -22.89 10.54 14.89
CA TYR A 349 -23.37 9.50 15.81
C TYR A 349 -22.92 9.71 17.26
N ARG A 350 -21.86 10.48 17.53
CA ARG A 350 -21.35 10.71 18.90
C ARG A 350 -22.45 11.14 19.90
N PRO A 351 -23.35 12.11 19.60
CA PRO A 351 -24.43 12.47 20.52
C PRO A 351 -25.42 11.33 20.80
N ILE A 352 -25.70 10.50 19.79
CA ILE A 352 -26.58 9.33 19.90
C ILE A 352 -25.96 8.28 20.84
N ILE A 353 -24.67 7.99 20.66
CA ILE A 353 -23.91 7.03 21.47
C ILE A 353 -23.83 7.49 22.93
N PHE A 354 -23.53 8.77 23.19
CA PHE A 354 -23.54 9.34 24.54
C PHE A 354 -24.92 9.29 25.20
N GLU A 355 -26.02 9.45 24.46
CA GLU A 355 -27.37 9.29 25.02
C GLU A 355 -27.69 7.83 25.38
N TYR A 356 -27.20 6.84 24.62
CA TYR A 356 -27.26 5.42 25.01
C TYR A 356 -26.42 5.14 26.27
N ALA A 357 -25.20 5.66 26.38
CA ALA A 357 -24.37 5.52 27.60
C ALA A 357 -25.08 6.12 28.84
N LYS A 358 -25.81 7.22 28.69
CA LYS A 358 -26.68 7.80 29.73
C LYS A 358 -27.97 7.01 29.99
N ILE A 359 -28.31 6.01 29.18
CA ILE A 359 -29.41 5.06 29.43
C ILE A 359 -28.87 3.85 30.20
N THR A 360 -27.73 3.30 29.79
CA THR A 360 -27.10 2.14 30.45
C THR A 360 -26.65 2.49 31.87
N ALA A 361 -26.02 3.65 32.08
CA ALA A 361 -25.70 4.15 33.44
C ALA A 361 -26.95 4.35 34.32
N ARG A 362 -28.11 4.69 33.74
CA ARG A 362 -29.38 4.75 34.47
C ARG A 362 -29.95 3.36 34.80
N LEU A 363 -29.71 2.36 33.96
CA LEU A 363 -30.09 0.96 34.22
C LEU A 363 -29.23 0.33 35.34
N ALA A 364 -27.92 0.61 35.38
CA ALA A 364 -27.05 0.25 36.51
C ALA A 364 -27.56 0.86 37.84
N ALA A 365 -27.99 2.13 37.79
CA ALA A 365 -28.63 2.83 38.91
C ALA A 365 -30.11 2.44 39.16
N ASP A 366 -30.67 1.44 38.45
CA ASP A 366 -32.07 0.98 38.48
C ASP A 366 -33.15 2.02 38.08
N LYS A 367 -32.74 3.20 37.58
CA LYS A 367 -33.58 4.37 37.25
C LYS A 367 -34.30 4.22 35.89
N ARG A 368 -35.19 3.23 35.77
CA ARG A 368 -35.95 2.89 34.54
C ARG A 368 -36.91 3.98 34.01
N ASN A 369 -37.30 4.95 34.83
CA ASN A 369 -38.31 5.96 34.46
C ASN A 369 -37.89 6.73 33.19
N GLY A 370 -38.81 6.81 32.22
CA GLY A 370 -38.62 7.55 30.97
C GLY A 370 -37.69 6.92 29.93
N ILE A 371 -37.17 5.69 30.15
CA ILE A 371 -36.22 5.05 29.23
C ILE A 371 -36.86 4.71 27.87
N ALA A 372 -38.07 4.15 27.84
CA ALA A 372 -38.76 3.80 26.58
C ALA A 372 -38.85 4.99 25.60
N ALA A 373 -39.32 6.15 26.07
CA ALA A 373 -39.44 7.36 25.27
C ALA A 373 -38.09 8.04 24.92
N ARG A 374 -36.97 7.61 25.51
CA ARG A 374 -35.62 7.97 25.05
C ARG A 374 -35.13 6.99 23.98
N LEU A 375 -35.26 5.69 24.21
CA LEU A 375 -34.88 4.65 23.25
C LEU A 375 -35.64 4.77 21.91
N GLN A 376 -36.95 5.04 21.95
CA GLN A 376 -37.76 5.27 20.74
C GLN A 376 -37.27 6.48 19.93
N ARG A 377 -36.91 7.59 20.60
CA ARG A 377 -36.35 8.78 19.94
C ARG A 377 -34.96 8.52 19.37
N LEU A 378 -34.11 7.75 20.06
CA LEU A 378 -32.78 7.38 19.54
C LEU A 378 -32.89 6.44 18.33
N ALA A 379 -33.83 5.50 18.32
CA ALA A 379 -34.10 4.65 17.16
C ALA A 379 -34.55 5.47 15.93
N ALA A 380 -35.47 6.41 16.12
CA ALA A 380 -35.90 7.32 15.04
C ALA A 380 -34.74 8.22 14.54
N MET A 381 -33.91 8.73 15.46
CA MET A 381 -32.73 9.53 15.11
C MET A 381 -31.71 8.72 14.30
N ARG A 382 -31.39 7.48 14.72
CA ARG A 382 -30.53 6.56 13.96
C ARG A 382 -31.07 6.26 12.57
N GLN A 383 -32.36 5.96 12.44
CA GLN A 383 -33.00 5.76 11.14
C GLN A 383 -32.90 7.01 10.24
N THR A 384 -33.02 8.20 10.82
CA THR A 384 -32.89 9.47 10.08
C THR A 384 -31.46 9.68 9.60
N VAL A 385 -30.46 9.55 10.49
CA VAL A 385 -29.04 9.69 10.14
C VAL A 385 -28.63 8.61 9.13
N ALA A 386 -28.97 7.34 9.36
CA ALA A 386 -28.66 6.25 8.44
C ALA A 386 -29.36 6.39 7.08
N LYS A 387 -30.48 7.10 6.98
CA LYS A 387 -31.09 7.46 5.68
C LYS A 387 -30.37 8.64 5.02
N GLN A 388 -29.99 9.66 5.78
CA GLN A 388 -29.26 10.82 5.28
C GLN A 388 -27.85 10.46 4.79
N MET A 389 -27.10 9.66 5.55
CA MET A 389 -25.76 9.21 5.19
C MET A 389 -25.79 8.38 3.90
N ARG A 390 -26.67 7.36 3.82
CA ARG A 390 -26.88 6.62 2.56
C ARG A 390 -27.30 7.53 1.40
N GLY A 391 -28.16 8.53 1.63
CA GLY A 391 -28.51 9.50 0.58
C GLY A 391 -27.33 10.38 0.11
N ILE A 392 -26.31 10.58 0.95
CA ILE A 392 -25.04 11.23 0.56
C ILE A 392 -24.17 10.22 -0.18
N ASP A 393 -24.02 9.00 0.32
CA ASP A 393 -23.24 7.93 -0.31
C ASP A 393 -23.79 7.61 -1.71
N ASP A 394 -25.10 7.43 -1.85
CA ASP A 394 -25.83 7.22 -3.10
C ASP A 394 -25.65 8.42 -4.07
N TYR A 395 -25.67 9.65 -3.56
CA TYR A 395 -25.42 10.84 -4.38
C TYR A 395 -23.97 10.92 -4.85
N MET A 396 -22.99 10.59 -3.99
CA MET A 396 -21.57 10.55 -4.35
C MET A 396 -21.31 9.44 -5.37
N ASN A 397 -21.84 8.23 -5.15
CA ASN A 397 -21.80 7.12 -6.10
C ASN A 397 -22.43 7.49 -7.46
N TRP A 398 -23.58 8.17 -7.45
CA TRP A 398 -24.23 8.66 -8.68
C TRP A 398 -23.42 9.78 -9.38
N PHE A 399 -22.84 10.69 -8.60
CA PHE A 399 -21.99 11.76 -9.11
C PHE A 399 -20.70 11.19 -9.72
N GLU A 400 -20.07 10.20 -9.09
CA GLU A 400 -18.97 9.46 -9.70
C GLU A 400 -19.44 8.75 -10.97
N ALA A 401 -20.50 7.95 -10.92
CA ALA A 401 -20.99 7.18 -12.07
C ALA A 401 -21.45 8.04 -13.26
N THR A 402 -21.88 9.29 -13.05
CA THR A 402 -22.45 10.15 -14.12
C THR A 402 -21.71 11.47 -14.39
N LYS A 403 -20.74 11.87 -13.54
CA LYS A 403 -19.93 13.10 -13.67
C LYS A 403 -18.42 12.89 -13.55
N SER A 404 -17.94 11.73 -13.10
CA SER A 404 -16.53 11.38 -13.29
C SER A 404 -16.18 11.29 -14.79
N ARG A 405 -14.88 11.34 -15.12
CA ARG A 405 -14.38 11.19 -16.49
C ARG A 405 -13.74 9.81 -16.76
N GLY A 406 -14.14 8.81 -15.97
CA GLY A 406 -13.70 7.42 -16.04
C GLY A 406 -14.10 6.67 -14.75
N PRO A 407 -14.36 5.35 -14.80
CA PRO A 407 -14.83 4.58 -13.64
C PRO A 407 -13.83 4.61 -12.48
N SER A 408 -14.33 4.66 -11.23
CA SER A 408 -13.51 4.92 -10.03
C SER A 408 -12.69 3.73 -9.50
N GLY A 409 -12.56 2.64 -10.26
CA GLY A 409 -11.66 1.50 -9.96
C GLY A 409 -12.05 0.61 -8.77
N ALA A 410 -12.92 1.07 -7.86
CA ALA A 410 -13.23 0.38 -6.60
C ALA A 410 -13.91 -1.00 -6.75
N PHE A 411 -14.63 -1.25 -7.85
CA PHE A 411 -15.33 -2.53 -8.08
C PHE A 411 -14.57 -3.50 -8.99
N THR A 412 -13.44 -3.09 -9.56
CA THR A 412 -12.69 -3.90 -10.54
C THR A 412 -12.24 -5.23 -9.93
N ASP A 413 -11.77 -5.22 -8.68
CA ASP A 413 -11.29 -6.43 -8.02
C ASP A 413 -12.43 -7.36 -7.55
N TYR A 414 -13.62 -6.82 -7.30
CA TYR A 414 -14.80 -7.64 -7.02
C TYR A 414 -15.32 -8.34 -8.30
N LEU A 415 -15.27 -7.65 -9.45
CA LEU A 415 -15.59 -8.24 -10.75
C LEU A 415 -14.54 -9.30 -11.16
N LYS A 416 -13.24 -9.02 -10.98
CA LYS A 416 -12.17 -10.02 -11.14
C LYS A 416 -12.41 -11.24 -10.24
N ALA A 417 -12.80 -11.06 -8.98
CA ALA A 417 -13.05 -12.17 -8.06
C ALA A 417 -14.24 -13.02 -8.50
N ALA A 418 -15.32 -12.40 -9.00
CA ALA A 418 -16.45 -13.12 -9.59
C ALA A 418 -16.07 -13.87 -10.88
N GLU A 419 -15.27 -13.26 -11.77
CA GLU A 419 -14.76 -13.92 -12.98
C GLU A 419 -13.75 -15.03 -12.67
N ALA A 420 -12.95 -14.90 -11.61
CA ALA A 420 -12.03 -15.94 -11.16
C ALA A 420 -12.78 -17.13 -10.57
N ALA A 421 -13.78 -16.90 -9.72
CA ALA A 421 -14.65 -17.95 -9.17
C ALA A 421 -15.55 -18.62 -10.24
N ALA A 422 -15.78 -17.96 -11.38
CA ALA A 422 -16.48 -18.52 -12.53
C ALA A 422 -15.58 -19.39 -13.43
N ARG A 423 -14.25 -19.41 -13.22
CA ARG A 423 -13.33 -20.32 -13.91
C ARG A 423 -13.23 -21.63 -13.11
N PRO A 424 -13.38 -22.81 -13.73
CA PRO A 424 -13.17 -24.07 -13.03
C PRO A 424 -11.70 -24.18 -12.60
N GLU A 425 -11.46 -24.39 -11.30
CA GLU A 425 -10.11 -24.42 -10.76
C GLU A 425 -9.29 -25.58 -11.34
N GLN A 426 -8.07 -25.28 -11.80
CA GLN A 426 -7.10 -26.30 -12.16
C GLN A 426 -6.51 -26.92 -10.89
N SER A 427 -7.17 -27.96 -10.37
CA SER A 427 -6.70 -28.76 -9.22
C SER A 427 -5.24 -29.20 -9.42
N ARG A 428 -4.33 -28.53 -8.71
CA ARG A 428 -2.94 -28.96 -8.51
C ARG A 428 -2.87 -29.64 -7.15
N ARG A 429 -2.47 -30.91 -7.16
CA ARG A 429 -2.39 -31.75 -5.96
C ARG A 429 -1.04 -31.58 -5.28
N ASP A 430 -0.83 -30.40 -4.71
CA ASP A 430 0.38 -30.09 -3.93
C ASP A 430 0.21 -30.57 -2.48
N ALA A 431 1.33 -30.73 -1.76
CA ALA A 431 1.34 -31.43 -0.46
C ALA A 431 0.48 -30.76 0.62
N ILE A 432 0.23 -29.45 0.52
CA ILE A 432 -0.67 -28.73 1.44
C ILE A 432 -2.14 -28.94 1.05
N SER A 433 -2.46 -29.05 -0.25
CA SER A 433 -3.80 -29.44 -0.71
C SER A 433 -4.16 -30.83 -0.16
N VAL A 434 -3.24 -31.79 -0.25
CA VAL A 434 -3.43 -33.13 0.34
C VAL A 434 -3.59 -33.08 1.87
N TYR A 435 -2.90 -32.17 2.56
CA TYR A 435 -3.08 -31.98 4.00
C TYR A 435 -4.44 -31.35 4.37
N LEU A 436 -4.95 -30.44 3.54
CA LEU A 436 -6.27 -29.83 3.69
C LEU A 436 -7.40 -30.82 3.34
N ASP A 437 -7.28 -31.58 2.24
CA ASP A 437 -8.20 -32.68 1.88
C ASP A 437 -8.30 -33.70 3.03
N VAL A 438 -7.16 -34.06 3.63
CA VAL A 438 -7.11 -35.00 4.77
C VAL A 438 -7.75 -34.39 6.03
N LEU A 439 -7.56 -33.10 6.31
CA LEU A 439 -8.27 -32.43 7.40
C LEU A 439 -9.78 -32.35 7.15
N GLU A 440 -10.22 -31.99 5.95
CA GLU A 440 -11.64 -31.88 5.60
C GLU A 440 -12.35 -33.24 5.67
N SER A 441 -11.67 -34.32 5.25
CA SER A 441 -12.15 -35.70 5.41
C SER A 441 -12.35 -36.14 6.87
N GLN A 442 -11.68 -35.48 7.84
CA GLN A 442 -11.85 -35.73 9.29
C GLN A 442 -12.93 -34.85 9.95
N PHE A 443 -13.64 -34.02 9.17
CA PHE A 443 -14.77 -33.20 9.62
C PHE A 443 -16.11 -33.61 8.96
N GLN A 444 -16.18 -34.76 8.30
CA GLN A 444 -17.40 -35.25 7.61
C GLN A 444 -17.99 -36.57 8.19
N ASP A 445 -17.47 -37.07 9.31
CA ASP A 445 -18.06 -38.13 10.17
C ASP A 445 -18.54 -37.54 11.52
#